data_AF-A0AAF5I3V3-F1
#
_entry.id   AF-A0AAF5I3V3-F1
#
_cell.length_a   1.000
_cell.length_b   1.000
_cell.length_c   1.000
_cell.angle_alpha   90.00
_cell.angle_beta   90.00
_cell.angle_gamma   90.00
#
_symmetry.space_group_name_H-M   'P 1'
#
loop_
_entity.id
_entity.type
_entity.pdbx_description
1 polymer ?
#
loop_
_entity_poly.entity_id
_entity_poly.type
_entity_poly.pdbx_seq_one_letter_code
_entity_poly.pdbx_strand_id
1 'polypeptide(L)'
;MNLLIIISLLISFVVQTYEYNYVSVPVSSVYSTDGKFIYSYKGENYDSKKKLVYGIKMSFREVPIKYLLIHIISLRYGNRLNISATNSNFIRVDSDKSFHQITLPNTHYLIKVTSFNGKMMFKCNGGLYDNYAVANHCMDDIKKYNKIKSQYQLVGKDESGNKIWRNIWSDCYYKCFSKRNFQILTENLAKKIASKEKGIAHFYATIAAKIIVSTISLPFANVQVNKCMSLFSIVSLLILFVLQTFEYNYLAVPVTSIFYQGGSESFAYQGMYFNSRKDLIENIKRTFRYVPCKYLLIHLTAIRFRNVVNVSSNYKNFIKTDSKPPFTLINIPPSLDLIRIVTIENKQHFECNSNFFTSYYSANKCMDDTRKYDKLKSQYKLIGKDWHSRIIWRFTWKNCYYKCFSSSNFEILREKLLDELNGYRESLRLNKVTVNYALYLSAEKLAKKIAEKGNKINYYSHKFPIETVVGNISLPFANTQMNKWYTTFLSMKKNNHDYILEKKNIIYLFTLYTTQVGFGIFKANKYLIIVCMYR
;
A
#
# COMPACT_ATOMS: atom_id res chain seq x y z
N MET A 1 -2.02 -28.38 -0.38
CA MET A 1 -3.06 -27.41 -0.79
C MET A 1 -2.41 -26.17 -1.39
N ASN A 2 -2.51 -25.99 -2.69
CA ASN A 2 -1.46 -26.47 -3.59
C ASN A 2 -0.79 -25.24 -4.18
N LEU A 3 0.48 -25.35 -4.57
CA LEU A 3 1.31 -24.35 -5.25
C LEU A 3 0.54 -23.48 -6.27
N LEU A 4 -0.51 -24.03 -6.89
CA LEU A 4 -1.53 -23.35 -7.70
C LEU A 4 -2.14 -22.07 -7.08
N ILE A 5 -2.40 -22.02 -5.77
CA ILE A 5 -2.97 -20.83 -5.10
C ILE A 5 -1.91 -19.73 -5.00
N ILE A 6 -0.65 -20.09 -4.71
CA ILE A 6 0.48 -19.15 -4.68
C ILE A 6 0.75 -18.62 -6.10
N ILE A 7 0.71 -19.51 -7.11
CA ILE A 7 0.83 -19.13 -8.52
C ILE A 7 -0.32 -18.20 -8.93
N SER A 8 -1.56 -18.48 -8.54
CA SER A 8 -2.71 -17.63 -8.85
C SER A 8 -2.64 -16.26 -8.15
N LEU A 9 -2.14 -16.21 -6.92
CA LEU A 9 -1.87 -14.97 -6.19
C LEU A 9 -0.75 -14.15 -6.83
N LEU A 10 0.31 -14.80 -7.32
CA LEU A 10 1.38 -14.14 -8.07
C LEU A 10 0.87 -13.60 -9.40
N ILE A 11 0.04 -14.36 -10.13
CA ILE A 11 -0.56 -13.90 -11.39
C ILE A 11 -1.52 -12.73 -11.15
N SER A 12 -2.32 -12.76 -10.08
CA SER A 12 -3.29 -11.69 -9.82
C SER A 12 -2.66 -10.40 -9.30
N PHE A 13 -1.48 -10.45 -8.68
CA PHE A 13 -0.70 -9.25 -8.35
C PHE A 13 -0.14 -8.54 -9.60
N VAL A 14 0.00 -9.26 -10.73
CA VAL A 14 0.49 -8.72 -12.00
C VAL A 14 -0.60 -8.01 -12.82
N VAL A 15 -1.89 -8.09 -12.45
CA VAL A 15 -2.97 -7.41 -13.19
C VAL A 15 -3.24 -6.00 -12.64
N GLN A 16 -2.19 -5.25 -12.26
CA GLN A 16 -2.34 -3.80 -12.14
C GLN A 16 -2.56 -3.21 -13.52
N THR A 17 -3.52 -2.30 -13.64
CA THR A 17 -3.76 -1.55 -14.89
C THR A 17 -2.53 -0.70 -15.18
N TYR A 18 -1.65 -1.20 -16.06
CA TYR A 18 -0.46 -0.46 -16.47
C TYR A 18 -0.88 0.74 -17.33
N GLU A 19 -0.35 1.93 -17.00
CA GLU A 19 -0.44 3.05 -17.92
C GLU A 19 0.52 2.77 -19.07
N TYR A 20 0.04 2.86 -20.31
CA TYR A 20 0.92 2.73 -21.47
C TYR A 20 1.87 3.92 -21.53
N ASN A 21 3.17 3.63 -21.59
CA ASN A 21 4.20 4.63 -21.81
C ASN A 21 4.50 4.79 -23.30
N TYR A 22 4.95 5.99 -23.69
CA TYR A 22 5.38 6.25 -25.06
C TYR A 22 6.54 5.34 -25.46
N VAL A 23 6.44 4.79 -26.68
CA VAL A 23 7.48 3.97 -27.31
C VAL A 23 7.99 4.70 -28.53
N SER A 24 9.30 4.99 -28.54
CA SER A 24 9.98 5.59 -29.68
C SER A 24 10.56 4.51 -30.58
N VAL A 25 10.07 4.45 -31.80
CA VAL A 25 10.53 3.55 -32.85
C VAL A 25 11.49 4.30 -33.78
N PRO A 26 12.76 3.89 -33.89
CA PRO A 26 13.71 4.53 -34.79
C PRO A 26 13.36 4.21 -36.25
N VAL A 27 13.30 5.25 -37.08
CA VAL A 27 13.05 5.15 -38.52
C VAL A 27 14.09 6.00 -39.24
N SER A 28 14.60 5.49 -40.34
CA SER A 28 15.44 6.26 -41.25
C SER A 28 14.58 6.80 -42.38
N SER A 29 14.92 7.98 -42.89
CA SER A 29 14.25 8.56 -44.05
C SER A 29 15.25 8.87 -45.15
N VAL A 30 14.84 8.63 -46.39
CA VAL A 30 15.62 8.93 -47.59
C VAL A 30 14.76 9.78 -48.51
N TYR A 31 15.29 10.94 -48.86
CA TYR A 31 14.81 11.76 -49.98
C TYR A 31 15.46 11.24 -51.25
N SER A 32 14.64 10.64 -52.11
CA SER A 32 15.03 10.23 -53.45
C SER A 32 15.25 11.46 -54.34
N THR A 33 16.05 11.32 -55.40
CA THR A 33 16.33 12.38 -56.38
C THR A 33 15.09 12.81 -57.16
N ASP A 34 14.08 11.95 -57.26
CA ASP A 34 12.75 12.27 -57.83
C ASP A 34 11.83 13.05 -56.85
N GLY A 35 12.35 13.46 -55.68
CA GLY A 35 11.60 14.20 -54.67
C GLY A 35 10.69 13.33 -53.79
N LYS A 36 10.67 12.01 -53.96
CA LYS A 36 9.87 11.11 -53.12
C LYS A 36 10.52 10.85 -51.76
N PHE A 37 9.69 10.85 -50.73
CA PHE A 37 10.10 10.57 -49.36
C PHE A 37 9.89 9.09 -49.04
N ILE A 38 10.98 8.36 -48.82
CA ILE A 38 10.95 6.94 -48.48
C ILE A 38 11.34 6.79 -47.01
N TYR A 39 10.50 6.12 -46.22
CA TYR A 39 10.78 5.75 -44.84
C TYR A 39 11.31 4.32 -44.81
N SER A 40 12.42 4.09 -44.12
CA SER A 40 13.00 2.76 -43.94
C SER A 40 12.89 2.31 -42.49
N TYR A 41 12.28 1.16 -42.29
CA TYR A 41 12.11 0.53 -40.98
C TYR A 41 12.32 -0.98 -41.13
N LYS A 42 13.22 -1.56 -40.32
CA LYS A 42 13.64 -2.97 -40.38
C LYS A 42 14.09 -3.45 -41.77
N GLY A 43 14.67 -2.56 -42.57
CA GLY A 43 15.13 -2.87 -43.93
C GLY A 43 14.02 -2.84 -44.99
N GLU A 44 12.76 -2.67 -44.59
CA GLU A 44 11.67 -2.42 -45.53
C GLU A 44 11.50 -0.93 -45.81
N ASN A 45 11.14 -0.60 -47.05
CA ASN A 45 10.94 0.76 -47.52
C ASN A 45 9.45 1.06 -47.68
N TYR A 46 9.02 2.22 -47.19
CA TYR A 46 7.63 2.68 -47.19
C TYR A 46 7.56 4.04 -47.88
N ASP A 47 6.76 4.15 -48.92
CA ASP A 47 6.57 5.36 -49.74
C ASP A 47 5.65 6.43 -49.09
N SER A 48 5.09 6.13 -47.92
CA SER A 48 4.13 7.01 -47.25
C SER A 48 4.10 6.76 -45.74
N LYS A 49 3.82 7.83 -44.97
CA LYS A 49 3.70 7.77 -43.52
C LYS A 49 2.63 6.76 -43.07
N LYS A 50 1.52 6.65 -43.81
CA LYS A 50 0.41 5.73 -43.51
C LYS A 50 0.84 4.25 -43.62
N LYS A 51 1.58 3.88 -44.69
CA LYS A 51 2.12 2.52 -44.83
C LYS A 51 3.19 2.22 -43.77
N LEU A 52 4.06 3.20 -43.47
CA LEU A 52 5.04 3.07 -42.38
C LEU A 52 4.36 2.78 -41.04
N VAL A 53 3.33 3.55 -40.66
CA VAL A 53 2.59 3.33 -39.41
C VAL A 53 1.97 1.93 -39.37
N TYR A 54 1.42 1.47 -40.49
CA TYR A 54 0.87 0.13 -40.57
C TYR A 54 1.95 -0.94 -40.33
N GLY A 55 3.12 -0.82 -40.98
CA GLY A 55 4.26 -1.73 -40.76
C GLY A 55 4.79 -1.71 -39.32
N ILE A 56 4.87 -0.52 -38.71
CA ILE A 56 5.24 -0.37 -37.30
C ILE A 56 4.18 -1.01 -36.40
N LYS A 57 2.89 -0.75 -36.61
CA LYS A 57 1.79 -1.34 -35.81
C LYS A 57 1.82 -2.87 -35.85
N MET A 58 2.17 -3.45 -37.00
CA MET A 58 2.32 -4.91 -37.13
C MET A 58 3.48 -5.46 -36.30
N SER A 59 4.54 -4.67 -36.08
CA SER A 59 5.65 -5.01 -35.17
C SER A 59 5.31 -4.81 -33.69
N PHE A 60 4.38 -3.91 -33.36
CA PHE A 60 4.05 -3.51 -31.97
C PHE A 60 2.55 -3.65 -31.69
N ARG A 61 1.98 -4.84 -31.92
CA ARG A 61 0.53 -5.08 -31.79
C ARG A 61 -0.01 -4.79 -30.39
N GLU A 62 0.84 -4.93 -29.38
CA GLU A 62 0.54 -4.71 -27.96
C GLU A 62 0.54 -3.24 -27.53
N VAL A 63 1.10 -2.33 -28.34
CA VAL A 63 1.18 -0.90 -28.04
C VAL A 63 0.06 -0.16 -28.75
N PRO A 64 -0.85 0.53 -28.04
CA PRO A 64 -1.87 1.34 -28.67
C PRO A 64 -1.23 2.45 -29.50
N ILE A 65 -1.78 2.70 -30.70
CA ILE A 65 -1.21 3.65 -31.69
C ILE A 65 -0.86 5.01 -31.09
N LYS A 66 -1.72 5.55 -30.22
CA LYS A 66 -1.50 6.88 -29.59
C LYS A 66 -0.25 6.99 -28.71
N TYR A 67 0.36 5.85 -28.33
CA TYR A 67 1.61 5.79 -27.56
C TYR A 67 2.83 5.44 -28.42
N LEU A 68 2.66 5.22 -29.72
CA LEU A 68 3.77 5.04 -30.66
C LEU A 68 4.27 6.39 -31.15
N LEU A 69 5.56 6.62 -30.99
CA LEU A 69 6.29 7.77 -31.51
C LEU A 69 7.30 7.30 -32.53
N ILE A 70 7.30 7.91 -33.71
CA ILE A 70 8.27 7.63 -34.76
C ILE A 70 9.43 8.62 -34.59
N HIS A 71 10.63 8.11 -34.32
CA HIS A 71 11.83 8.92 -34.16
C HIS A 71 12.67 8.84 -35.43
N ILE A 72 12.74 9.94 -36.18
CA ILE A 72 13.55 9.99 -37.40
C ILE A 72 15.03 10.14 -37.00
N ILE A 73 15.78 9.03 -37.06
CA ILE A 73 17.17 8.98 -36.60
C ILE A 73 18.18 9.41 -37.68
N SER A 74 17.82 9.27 -38.95
CA SER A 74 18.66 9.67 -40.06
C SER A 74 17.81 10.18 -41.21
N LEU A 75 18.32 11.21 -41.88
CA LEU A 75 17.69 11.76 -43.06
C LEU A 75 18.75 11.89 -44.16
N ARG A 76 18.62 11.11 -45.22
CA ARG A 76 19.52 11.15 -46.39
C ARG A 76 18.90 11.99 -47.50
N TYR A 77 19.63 12.99 -47.99
CA TYR A 77 19.31 13.71 -49.22
C TYR A 77 20.33 13.31 -50.29
N GLY A 78 19.94 12.41 -51.21
CA GLY A 78 20.89 11.80 -52.13
C GLY A 78 22.08 11.17 -51.40
N ASN A 79 23.31 11.58 -51.72
CA ASN A 79 24.53 11.10 -51.06
C ASN A 79 24.86 11.81 -49.74
N ARG A 80 24.13 12.85 -49.34
CA ARG A 80 24.36 13.56 -48.07
C ARG A 80 23.55 12.92 -46.94
N LEU A 81 24.25 12.36 -45.96
CA LEU A 81 23.66 11.87 -44.71
C LEU A 81 23.57 13.02 -43.71
N ASN A 82 22.36 13.51 -43.43
CA ASN A 82 22.13 14.41 -42.31
C ASN A 82 21.69 13.58 -41.11
N ILE A 83 22.62 13.29 -40.20
CA ILE A 83 22.30 12.61 -38.94
C ILE A 83 21.59 13.64 -38.08
N SER A 84 20.29 13.46 -37.85
CA SER A 84 19.53 14.21 -36.86
C SER A 84 20.12 13.92 -35.47
N ALA A 85 21.13 14.68 -35.06
CA ALA A 85 21.80 14.49 -33.77
C ALA A 85 20.90 14.90 -32.59
N THR A 86 19.87 15.71 -32.83
CA THR A 86 18.99 16.23 -31.79
C THR A 86 17.82 15.27 -31.53
N ASN A 87 17.84 14.63 -30.35
CA ASN A 87 16.89 13.65 -29.79
C ASN A 87 15.41 14.10 -29.69
N SER A 88 14.97 15.13 -30.41
CA SER A 88 13.74 15.84 -30.11
C SER A 88 12.73 15.88 -31.26
N ASN A 89 12.99 15.24 -32.41
CA ASN A 89 12.04 15.19 -33.52
C ASN A 89 11.30 13.85 -33.54
N PHE A 90 10.12 13.83 -32.92
CA PHE A 90 9.21 12.70 -32.95
C PHE A 90 7.99 13.01 -33.81
N ILE A 91 7.47 12.01 -34.51
CA ILE A 91 6.15 12.09 -35.14
C ILE A 91 5.22 11.26 -34.29
N ARG A 92 4.19 11.91 -33.74
CA ARG A 92 3.09 11.25 -33.05
C ARG A 92 2.01 10.88 -34.06
N VAL A 93 1.48 9.66 -33.90
CA VAL A 93 0.34 9.17 -34.69
C VAL A 93 -0.90 9.29 -33.82
N ASP A 94 -1.83 10.14 -34.23
CA ASP A 94 -3.10 10.28 -33.53
C ASP A 94 -4.15 9.29 -34.05
N SER A 95 -5.25 9.14 -33.30
CA SER A 95 -6.28 8.12 -33.54
C SER A 95 -7.00 8.29 -34.88
N ASP A 96 -7.05 9.51 -35.39
CA ASP A 96 -7.58 9.88 -36.71
C ASP A 96 -6.58 9.60 -37.86
N LYS A 97 -5.41 9.02 -37.55
CA LYS A 97 -4.30 8.76 -38.48
C LYS A 97 -3.62 10.04 -38.99
N SER A 98 -3.83 11.18 -38.34
CA SER A 98 -3.04 12.39 -38.56
C SER A 98 -1.64 12.24 -37.95
N PHE A 99 -0.71 13.06 -38.46
CA PHE A 99 0.70 13.02 -38.09
C PHE A 99 1.14 14.38 -37.58
N HIS A 100 1.47 14.46 -36.29
CA HIS A 100 1.95 15.68 -35.68
C HIS A 100 3.41 15.53 -35.30
N GLN A 101 4.25 16.46 -35.76
CA GLN A 101 5.61 16.58 -35.25
C GLN A 101 5.53 17.12 -33.83
N ILE A 102 6.14 16.42 -32.89
CA ILE A 102 6.20 16.82 -31.50
C ILE A 102 7.66 16.90 -31.05
N THR A 103 7.93 17.91 -30.24
CA THR A 103 9.20 18.06 -29.54
C THR A 103 9.00 17.62 -28.10
N LEU A 104 9.60 16.49 -27.73
CA LEU A 104 9.58 16.04 -26.35
C LEU A 104 10.71 16.70 -25.56
N PRO A 105 10.43 17.33 -24.41
CA PRO A 105 11.48 17.74 -23.47
C PRO A 105 12.44 16.60 -23.14
N ASN A 106 13.74 16.90 -23.00
CA ASN A 106 14.79 15.93 -22.63
C ASN A 106 14.50 15.11 -21.36
N THR A 107 13.54 15.57 -20.54
CA THR A 107 13.09 14.90 -19.32
C THR A 107 12.05 13.80 -19.54
N HIS A 108 11.50 13.64 -20.75
CA HIS A 108 10.41 12.70 -21.01
C HIS A 108 10.78 11.23 -20.79
N TYR A 109 9.84 10.52 -20.18
CA TYR A 109 9.86 9.10 -19.86
C TYR A 109 9.47 8.29 -21.09
N LEU A 110 10.47 7.92 -21.90
CA LEU A 110 10.31 7.28 -23.20
C LEU A 110 11.03 5.94 -23.25
N ILE A 111 10.33 4.91 -23.74
CA ILE A 111 10.94 3.61 -24.03
C ILE A 111 11.47 3.67 -25.46
N LYS A 112 12.78 3.44 -25.64
CA LYS A 112 13.39 3.48 -26.98
C LYS A 112 13.52 2.06 -27.54
N VAL A 113 13.01 1.82 -28.73
CA VAL A 113 13.28 0.59 -29.46
C VAL A 113 14.71 0.66 -30.01
N THR A 114 15.47 -0.43 -29.84
CA THR A 114 16.83 -0.57 -30.34
C THR A 114 17.05 -2.00 -30.86
N SER A 115 18.22 -2.25 -31.45
CA SER A 115 18.64 -3.59 -31.86
C SER A 115 19.89 -3.98 -31.06
N PHE A 116 19.89 -5.18 -30.49
CA PHE A 116 21.04 -5.77 -29.82
C PHE A 116 21.19 -7.21 -30.29
N ASN A 117 22.35 -7.55 -30.86
CA ASN A 117 22.62 -8.85 -31.48
C ASN A 117 21.54 -9.27 -32.51
N GLY A 118 21.11 -8.32 -33.35
CA GLY A 118 20.08 -8.54 -34.37
C GLY A 118 18.65 -8.67 -33.84
N LYS A 119 18.45 -8.72 -32.51
CA LYS A 119 17.12 -8.78 -31.88
C LYS A 119 16.64 -7.40 -31.50
N MET A 120 15.35 -7.16 -31.70
CA MET A 120 14.69 -5.96 -31.20
C MET A 120 14.68 -5.98 -29.67
N MET A 121 15.10 -4.87 -29.07
CA MET A 121 15.06 -4.66 -27.62
C MET A 121 14.38 -3.34 -27.30
N PHE A 122 13.74 -3.28 -26.14
CA PHE A 122 13.17 -2.09 -25.55
C PHE A 122 14.13 -1.55 -24.51
N LYS A 123 14.56 -0.29 -24.67
CA LYS A 123 15.47 0.38 -23.76
C LYS A 123 14.70 1.28 -22.82
N CYS A 124 14.64 0.92 -21.54
CA CYS A 124 14.12 1.77 -20.47
C CYS A 124 15.27 2.13 -19.53
N ASN A 125 15.52 3.44 -19.36
CA ASN A 125 16.54 3.97 -18.44
C ASN A 125 17.93 3.30 -18.56
N GLY A 126 18.34 3.00 -19.79
CA GLY A 126 19.62 2.36 -20.08
C GLY A 126 19.63 0.83 -19.93
N GLY A 127 18.64 0.22 -19.26
CA GLY A 127 18.41 -1.22 -19.29
C GLY A 127 17.80 -1.64 -20.63
N LEU A 128 18.10 -2.87 -21.07
CA LEU A 128 17.53 -3.50 -22.26
C LEU A 128 16.58 -4.61 -21.83
N TYR A 129 15.41 -4.66 -22.45
CA TYR A 129 14.36 -5.62 -22.22
C TYR A 129 13.92 -6.22 -23.55
N ASP A 130 13.64 -7.51 -23.57
CA ASP A 130 13.15 -8.23 -24.75
C ASP A 130 11.64 -8.05 -25.00
N ASN A 131 10.92 -7.52 -24.01
CA ASN A 131 9.47 -7.34 -24.03
C ASN A 131 9.08 -5.90 -23.62
N TYR A 132 8.13 -5.30 -24.36
CA TYR A 132 7.57 -3.99 -24.06
C TYR A 132 6.94 -3.94 -22.66
N ALA A 133 6.17 -4.95 -22.24
CA ALA A 133 5.48 -4.96 -20.95
C ALA A 133 6.46 -4.79 -19.78
N VAL A 134 7.62 -5.43 -19.85
CA VAL A 134 8.67 -5.32 -18.83
C VAL A 134 9.33 -3.93 -18.87
N ALA A 135 9.62 -3.42 -20.06
CA ALA A 135 10.12 -2.05 -20.21
C ALA A 135 9.11 -0.99 -19.76
N ASN A 136 7.81 -1.26 -19.93
CA ASN A 136 6.71 -0.42 -19.49
C ASN A 136 6.63 -0.38 -17.96
N HIS A 137 6.77 -1.53 -17.30
CA HIS A 137 6.86 -1.61 -15.85
C HIS A 137 8.06 -0.81 -15.32
N CYS A 138 9.24 -0.97 -15.94
CA CYS A 138 10.42 -0.15 -15.62
C CYS A 138 10.09 1.36 -15.72
N MET A 139 9.37 1.78 -16.76
CA MET A 139 9.05 3.18 -16.96
C MET A 139 8.03 3.72 -15.95
N ASP A 140 7.01 2.92 -15.62
CA ASP A 140 6.02 3.24 -14.59
C ASP A 140 6.68 3.44 -13.23
N ASP A 141 7.60 2.54 -12.87
CA ASP A 141 8.38 2.65 -11.63
C ASP A 141 9.20 3.94 -11.61
N ILE A 142 9.84 4.29 -12.72
CA ILE A 142 10.60 5.54 -12.80
C ILE A 142 9.67 6.75 -12.64
N LYS A 143 8.54 6.81 -13.37
CA LYS A 143 7.58 7.91 -13.25
C LYS A 143 7.06 8.08 -11.83
N LYS A 144 6.79 6.95 -11.17
CA LYS A 144 6.25 6.89 -9.82
C LYS A 144 7.29 7.29 -8.78
N TYR A 145 8.44 6.65 -8.78
CA TYR A 145 9.43 6.77 -7.71
C TYR A 145 10.43 7.91 -7.92
N ASN A 146 10.67 8.37 -9.16
CA ASN A 146 11.58 9.50 -9.38
C ASN A 146 11.04 10.83 -8.84
N LYS A 147 9.73 10.94 -8.59
CA LYS A 147 9.10 12.08 -7.91
C LYS A 147 9.44 12.13 -6.42
N ILE A 148 9.88 11.01 -5.83
CA ILE A 148 10.23 10.93 -4.41
C ILE A 148 11.65 11.47 -4.24
N LYS A 149 11.76 12.78 -3.97
CA LYS A 149 13.02 13.47 -3.72
C LYS A 149 13.44 13.50 -2.26
N SER A 150 12.59 13.02 -1.35
CA SER A 150 12.82 13.03 0.11
C SER A 150 13.73 11.91 0.61
N GLN A 151 14.47 11.22 -0.26
CA GLN A 151 15.33 10.10 0.12
C GLN A 151 16.44 10.51 1.10
N TYR A 152 16.93 11.75 1.01
CA TYR A 152 17.88 12.31 1.96
C TYR A 152 17.30 12.42 3.39
N GLN A 153 15.99 12.51 3.56
CA GLN A 153 15.35 12.54 4.89
C GLN A 153 15.45 11.18 5.59
N LEU A 154 15.67 10.09 4.84
CA LEU A 154 15.81 8.74 5.37
C LEU A 154 17.21 8.45 5.94
N VAL A 155 18.17 9.33 5.67
CA VAL A 155 19.58 9.27 6.13
C VAL A 155 19.66 9.54 7.65
N GLY A 156 18.61 10.12 8.24
CA GLY A 156 18.59 10.50 9.65
C GLY A 156 19.22 11.87 9.88
N LYS A 157 19.39 12.24 11.16
CA LYS A 157 19.92 13.55 11.58
C LYS A 157 21.46 13.60 11.64
N ASP A 158 22.15 12.52 11.27
CA ASP A 158 23.61 12.48 11.29
C ASP A 158 24.20 13.30 10.15
N GLU A 159 24.96 14.35 10.50
CA GLU A 159 25.49 15.32 9.55
C GLU A 159 26.55 14.71 8.62
N SER A 160 27.39 13.83 9.15
CA SER A 160 28.39 13.06 8.40
C SER A 160 27.74 12.13 7.38
N GLY A 161 26.74 11.35 7.80
CA GLY A 161 25.96 10.48 6.92
C GLY A 161 25.25 11.24 5.82
N ASN A 162 24.73 12.44 6.11
CA ASN A 162 24.06 13.29 5.12
C ASN A 162 25.04 13.89 4.11
N LYS A 163 26.21 14.37 4.55
CA LYS A 163 27.28 14.86 3.68
C LYS A 163 27.80 13.75 2.75
N ILE A 164 28.00 12.55 3.29
CA ILE A 164 28.42 11.37 2.53
C ILE A 164 27.32 10.96 1.53
N TRP A 165 26.05 10.93 1.95
CA TRP A 165 24.93 10.62 1.06
C TRP A 165 24.85 11.62 -0.11
N ARG A 166 24.95 12.92 0.18
CA ARG A 166 24.95 13.96 -0.85
C ARG A 166 26.15 13.86 -1.79
N ASN A 167 27.34 13.54 -1.28
CA ASN A 167 28.53 13.37 -2.12
C ASN A 167 28.46 12.13 -3.02
N ILE A 168 27.86 11.03 -2.54
CA ILE A 168 27.75 9.79 -3.31
C ILE A 168 26.63 9.89 -4.33
N TRP A 169 25.47 10.39 -3.90
CA TRP A 169 24.29 10.40 -4.73
C TRP A 169 24.22 11.67 -5.57
N SER A 170 24.72 12.83 -5.16
CA SER A 170 24.71 14.07 -5.97
C SER A 170 23.36 14.30 -6.67
N ASP A 171 22.27 14.24 -5.90
CA ASP A 171 20.89 14.31 -6.43
C ASP A 171 20.49 13.16 -7.39
N CYS A 172 21.15 12.00 -7.26
CA CYS A 172 20.82 10.75 -7.93
C CYS A 172 19.64 10.05 -7.24
N TYR A 173 18.43 10.36 -7.70
CA TYR A 173 17.19 9.73 -7.26
C TYR A 173 16.90 8.43 -8.05
N TYR A 174 15.66 7.92 -7.98
CA TYR A 174 15.25 6.64 -8.58
C TYR A 174 15.68 6.46 -10.03
N LYS A 175 15.46 7.46 -10.88
CA LYS A 175 15.87 7.36 -12.29
C LYS A 175 17.37 7.15 -12.45
N CYS A 176 18.18 7.74 -11.57
CA CYS A 176 19.62 7.61 -11.66
C CYS A 176 20.10 6.25 -11.12
N PHE A 177 19.66 5.82 -9.93
CA PHE A 177 20.12 4.55 -9.36
C PHE A 177 19.57 3.30 -10.06
N SER A 178 18.38 3.38 -10.68
CA SER A 178 17.80 2.28 -11.46
C SER A 178 18.40 2.14 -12.87
N LYS A 179 19.29 3.05 -13.26
CA LYS A 179 19.90 3.05 -14.59
C LYS A 179 20.69 1.76 -14.83
N ARG A 180 20.55 1.18 -16.03
CA ARG A 180 21.13 -0.13 -16.39
C ARG A 180 20.74 -1.23 -15.40
N ASN A 181 19.46 -1.34 -15.04
CA ASN A 181 18.98 -2.35 -14.09
C ASN A 181 19.74 -2.34 -12.76
N PHE A 182 19.89 -1.15 -12.17
CA PHE A 182 20.57 -0.97 -10.88
C PHE A 182 22.07 -1.25 -10.88
N GLN A 183 22.69 -1.44 -12.04
CA GLN A 183 24.13 -1.61 -12.11
C GLN A 183 24.88 -0.40 -11.51
N ILE A 184 24.40 0.83 -11.72
CA ILE A 184 25.01 2.03 -11.12
C ILE A 184 24.94 2.01 -9.59
N LEU A 185 23.81 1.57 -9.02
CA LEU A 185 23.66 1.39 -7.58
C LEU A 185 24.70 0.41 -7.05
N THR A 186 24.85 -0.74 -7.71
CA THR A 186 25.81 -1.78 -7.34
C THR A 186 27.25 -1.29 -7.45
N GLU A 187 27.62 -0.62 -8.53
CA GLU A 187 28.97 -0.07 -8.74
C GLU A 187 29.34 0.97 -7.67
N ASN A 188 28.40 1.87 -7.32
CA ASN A 188 28.62 2.88 -6.28
C ASN A 188 28.74 2.26 -4.88
N LEU A 189 27.92 1.26 -4.56
CA LEU A 189 28.02 0.50 -3.31
C LEU A 189 29.35 -0.26 -3.21
N ALA A 190 29.73 -0.96 -4.28
CA ALA A 190 30.97 -1.73 -4.32
C ALA A 190 32.22 -0.86 -4.15
N LYS A 191 32.30 0.28 -4.86
CA LYS A 191 33.41 1.24 -4.72
C LYS A 191 33.61 1.70 -3.27
N LYS A 192 32.52 1.83 -2.50
CA LYS A 192 32.57 2.39 -1.15
C LYS A 192 32.75 1.34 -0.05
N ILE A 193 32.22 0.12 -0.24
CA ILE A 193 32.61 -1.03 0.59
C ILE A 193 34.12 -1.29 0.48
N ALA A 194 34.69 -1.08 -0.72
CA ALA A 194 36.14 -1.20 -0.94
C ALA A 194 36.96 -0.09 -0.26
N SER A 195 36.42 1.12 -0.06
CA SER A 195 37.08 2.15 0.75
C SER A 195 36.87 1.81 2.23
N LYS A 196 37.90 1.27 2.89
CA LYS A 196 37.98 0.63 4.23
C LYS A 196 37.45 1.42 5.47
N GLU A 197 36.37 2.19 5.39
CA GLU A 197 35.79 2.86 6.55
C GLU A 197 34.85 1.90 7.32
N LYS A 198 35.43 1.14 8.26
CA LYS A 198 34.76 0.08 9.06
C LYS A 198 33.45 0.50 9.76
N GLY A 199 33.30 1.78 10.11
CA GLY A 199 32.07 2.30 10.74
C GLY A 199 30.87 2.41 9.79
N ILE A 200 31.09 2.36 8.47
CA ILE A 200 30.11 2.80 7.48
C ILE A 200 29.41 1.62 6.78
N ALA A 201 29.97 0.41 6.86
CA ALA A 201 29.34 -0.80 6.30
C ALA A 201 27.91 -1.02 6.82
N HIS A 202 27.65 -0.72 8.10
CA HIS A 202 26.32 -0.85 8.70
C HIS A 202 25.31 0.20 8.18
N PHE A 203 25.78 1.43 7.96
CA PHE A 203 24.99 2.51 7.39
C PHE A 203 24.65 2.24 5.91
N TYR A 204 25.63 1.74 5.13
CA TYR A 204 25.41 1.35 3.74
C TYR A 204 24.48 0.15 3.59
N ALA A 205 24.56 -0.85 4.48
CA ALA A 205 23.61 -1.96 4.51
C ALA A 205 22.16 -1.46 4.69
N THR A 206 21.97 -0.46 5.55
CA THR A 206 20.66 0.14 5.82
C THR A 206 20.12 0.91 4.61
N ILE A 207 20.96 1.67 3.91
CA ILE A 207 20.57 2.42 2.70
C ILE A 207 20.35 1.47 1.51
N ALA A 208 21.27 0.53 1.28
CA ALA A 208 21.14 -0.48 0.22
C ALA A 208 19.84 -1.26 0.39
N ALA A 209 19.50 -1.66 1.62
CA ALA A 209 18.27 -2.38 1.92
C ALA A 209 17.01 -1.52 1.69
N LYS A 210 17.00 -0.24 2.09
CA LYS A 210 15.89 0.68 1.81
C LYS A 210 15.68 0.89 0.30
N ILE A 211 16.77 0.99 -0.48
CA ILE A 211 16.68 1.16 -1.93
C ILE A 211 16.18 -0.13 -2.58
N ILE A 212 16.74 -1.28 -2.21
CA ILE A 212 16.35 -2.60 -2.74
C ILE A 212 14.85 -2.88 -2.51
N VAL A 213 14.27 -2.45 -1.39
CA VAL A 213 12.83 -2.65 -1.12
C VAL A 213 11.92 -1.72 -1.92
N SER A 214 12.42 -0.57 -2.40
CA SER A 214 11.68 0.17 -3.43
C SER A 214 11.67 -0.55 -4.78
N THR A 215 12.49 -1.59 -4.95
CA THR A 215 12.73 -2.26 -6.24
C THR A 215 12.18 -3.69 -6.35
N ILE A 216 11.94 -4.41 -5.25
CA ILE A 216 11.54 -5.84 -5.28
C ILE A 216 10.04 -6.05 -5.62
N SER A 217 9.50 -5.28 -6.57
CA SER A 217 8.30 -5.68 -7.32
C SER A 217 8.64 -6.18 -8.73
N LEU A 218 9.81 -6.80 -8.92
CA LEU A 218 10.26 -7.35 -10.20
C LEU A 218 10.40 -8.88 -10.14
N PRO A 219 9.72 -9.64 -11.02
CA PRO A 219 9.93 -11.07 -11.18
C PRO A 219 11.22 -11.28 -12.00
N PHE A 220 12.25 -11.81 -11.35
CA PHE A 220 13.45 -12.28 -12.04
C PHE A 220 13.14 -13.62 -12.73
N ALA A 221 12.99 -13.60 -14.04
CA ALA A 221 13.15 -14.76 -14.90
C ALA A 221 14.45 -14.58 -15.70
N ASN A 222 15.38 -15.52 -15.54
CA ASN A 222 16.52 -15.80 -16.43
C ASN A 222 17.43 -14.62 -16.82
N VAL A 223 18.27 -14.16 -15.89
CA VAL A 223 19.55 -13.53 -16.26
C VAL A 223 20.64 -14.17 -15.43
N GLN A 224 21.66 -14.73 -16.09
CA GLN A 224 22.86 -15.30 -15.48
C GLN A 224 23.59 -14.22 -14.66
N VAL A 225 23.29 -14.11 -13.36
CA VAL A 225 24.03 -13.26 -12.44
C VAL A 225 25.29 -14.00 -12.03
N ASN A 226 26.35 -13.79 -12.80
CA ASN A 226 27.71 -14.19 -12.46
C ASN A 226 28.28 -13.31 -11.34
N LYS A 227 28.81 -13.99 -10.31
CA LYS A 227 29.88 -13.61 -9.36
C LYS A 227 29.64 -12.52 -8.29
N CYS A 228 29.86 -12.97 -7.03
CA CYS A 228 30.42 -12.23 -5.87
C CYS A 228 29.54 -11.50 -4.84
N MET A 229 28.29 -11.91 -4.62
CA MET A 229 27.67 -11.82 -3.29
C MET A 229 27.06 -13.17 -2.96
N SER A 230 27.50 -13.84 -1.88
CA SER A 230 26.92 -15.12 -1.50
C SER A 230 25.44 -14.91 -1.23
N LEU A 231 24.59 -15.76 -1.79
CA LEU A 231 23.14 -15.77 -1.59
C LEU A 231 22.78 -15.66 -0.10
N PHE A 232 23.61 -16.23 0.77
CA PHE A 232 23.50 -16.19 2.23
C PHE A 232 23.55 -14.78 2.82
N SER A 233 24.41 -13.90 2.28
CA SER A 233 24.52 -12.51 2.70
C SER A 233 23.26 -11.73 2.32
N ILE A 234 22.73 -11.98 1.12
CA ILE A 234 21.48 -11.39 0.64
C ILE A 234 20.31 -11.84 1.51
N VAL A 235 20.20 -13.14 1.80
CA VAL A 235 19.14 -13.70 2.66
C VAL A 235 19.23 -13.13 4.07
N SER A 236 20.42 -13.06 4.67
CA SER A 236 20.61 -12.47 6.01
C SER A 236 20.23 -10.98 6.05
N LEU A 237 20.58 -10.22 5.01
CA LEU A 237 20.18 -8.81 4.86
C LEU A 237 18.66 -8.65 4.71
N LEU A 238 18.02 -9.54 3.94
CA LEU A 238 16.57 -9.56 3.79
C LEU A 238 15.87 -9.88 5.11
N ILE A 239 16.35 -10.86 5.87
CA ILE A 239 15.81 -11.21 7.19
C ILE A 239 15.94 -10.03 8.15
N LEU A 240 17.14 -9.42 8.24
CA LEU A 240 17.38 -8.23 9.06
C LEU A 240 16.46 -7.06 8.65
N PHE A 241 16.20 -6.88 7.35
CA PHE A 241 15.32 -5.83 6.87
C PHE A 241 13.84 -6.10 7.15
N VAL A 242 13.36 -7.33 6.97
CA VAL A 242 11.99 -7.71 7.36
C VAL A 242 11.82 -7.42 8.85
N LEU A 243 12.82 -7.73 9.69
CA LEU A 243 12.78 -7.42 11.11
C LEU A 243 12.85 -5.90 11.41
N GLN A 244 13.62 -5.12 10.64
CA GLN A 244 13.75 -3.66 10.83
C GLN A 244 12.55 -2.85 10.33
N THR A 245 11.79 -3.37 9.36
CA THR A 245 10.58 -2.69 8.86
C THR A 245 9.36 -2.92 9.73
N PHE A 246 9.42 -3.88 10.66
CA PHE A 246 8.40 -3.99 11.70
C PHE A 246 8.52 -2.83 12.68
N GLU A 247 7.59 -1.88 12.59
CA GLU A 247 7.35 -0.94 13.66
C GLU A 247 6.79 -1.74 14.85
N TYR A 248 7.60 -1.92 15.90
CA TYR A 248 7.14 -2.57 17.11
C TYR A 248 6.37 -1.56 17.96
N ASN A 249 5.21 -1.99 18.46
CA ASN A 249 4.41 -1.24 19.41
C ASN A 249 4.64 -1.78 20.83
N TYR A 250 4.28 -0.97 21.83
CA TYR A 250 4.43 -1.39 23.21
C TYR A 250 3.48 -2.54 23.55
N LEU A 251 4.04 -3.64 24.08
CA LEU A 251 3.31 -4.75 24.67
C LEU A 251 3.31 -4.61 26.19
N ALA A 252 2.13 -4.48 26.79
CA ALA A 252 1.90 -4.47 28.23
C ALA A 252 1.50 -5.87 28.71
N VAL A 253 2.35 -6.45 29.55
CA VAL A 253 2.15 -7.76 30.18
C VAL A 253 1.55 -7.54 31.58
N PRO A 254 0.31 -7.98 31.84
CA PRO A 254 -0.34 -7.77 33.13
C PRO A 254 0.29 -8.68 34.20
N VAL A 255 0.62 -8.10 35.34
CA VAL A 255 1.20 -8.80 36.49
C VAL A 255 0.52 -8.29 37.76
N THR A 256 0.32 -9.19 38.72
CA THR A 256 -0.12 -8.81 40.06
C THR A 256 1.09 -8.78 41.00
N SER A 257 1.29 -7.67 41.71
CA SER A 257 2.28 -7.59 42.80
C SER A 257 1.61 -8.01 44.12
N ILE A 258 2.32 -8.75 44.96
CA ILE A 258 1.85 -9.31 46.23
C ILE A 258 2.86 -8.96 47.32
N PHE A 259 2.44 -8.15 48.29
CA PHE A 259 3.24 -7.75 49.44
C PHE A 259 2.88 -8.57 50.67
N TYR A 260 3.89 -9.16 51.31
CA TYR A 260 3.77 -9.92 52.56
C TYR A 260 4.04 -9.05 53.80
N GLN A 261 3.73 -9.56 54.99
CA GLN A 261 3.86 -8.81 56.25
C GLN A 261 5.28 -8.33 56.55
N GLY A 262 6.31 -9.06 56.09
CA GLY A 262 7.72 -8.67 56.24
C GLY A 262 8.21 -7.65 55.21
N GLY A 263 7.32 -7.06 54.41
CA GLY A 263 7.67 -6.10 53.36
C GLY A 263 8.23 -6.74 52.08
N SER A 264 8.38 -8.06 52.03
CA SER A 264 8.78 -8.77 50.82
C SER A 264 7.69 -8.67 49.75
N GLU A 265 8.11 -8.45 48.51
CA GLU A 265 7.25 -8.35 47.33
C GLU A 265 7.48 -9.58 46.45
N SER A 266 6.40 -10.25 46.06
CA SER A 266 6.40 -11.26 45.01
C SER A 266 5.44 -10.88 43.89
N PHE A 267 5.55 -11.57 42.76
CA PHE A 267 4.78 -11.26 41.56
C PHE A 267 4.08 -12.51 41.06
N ALA A 268 2.80 -12.39 40.70
CA ALA A 268 2.03 -13.45 40.08
C ALA A 268 1.81 -13.13 38.59
N TYR A 269 2.17 -14.08 37.73
CA TYR A 269 2.00 -14.01 36.29
C TYR A 269 1.73 -15.41 35.73
N GLN A 270 0.58 -15.59 35.04
CA GLN A 270 0.17 -16.87 34.42
C GLN A 270 0.21 -18.07 35.39
N GLY A 271 -0.22 -17.87 36.64
CA GLY A 271 -0.20 -18.91 37.66
C GLY A 271 1.18 -19.22 38.26
N MET A 272 2.25 -18.58 37.75
CA MET A 272 3.58 -18.67 38.33
C MET A 272 3.82 -17.52 39.31
N TYR A 273 4.61 -17.80 40.36
CA TYR A 273 5.03 -16.83 41.35
C TYR A 273 6.53 -16.55 41.23
N PHE A 274 6.91 -15.29 41.33
CA PHE A 274 8.29 -14.82 41.25
C PHE A 274 8.63 -14.03 42.51
N ASN A 275 9.70 -14.41 43.20
CA ASN A 275 10.12 -13.77 44.46
C ASN A 275 10.96 -12.50 44.24
N SER A 276 11.30 -12.17 42.98
CA SER A 276 12.05 -10.97 42.65
C SER A 276 11.58 -10.35 41.33
N ARG A 277 11.73 -9.02 41.20
CA ARG A 277 11.49 -8.30 39.94
C ARG A 277 12.41 -8.79 38.83
N LYS A 278 13.64 -9.18 39.16
CA LYS A 278 14.64 -9.65 38.19
C LYS A 278 14.17 -10.96 37.52
N ASP A 279 13.73 -11.93 38.32
CA ASP A 279 13.29 -13.23 37.81
C ASP A 279 12.01 -13.10 36.99
N LEU A 280 11.08 -12.24 37.43
CA LEU A 280 9.88 -11.90 36.65
C LEU A 280 10.27 -11.31 35.29
N ILE A 281 11.16 -10.30 35.26
CA ILE A 281 11.58 -9.62 34.02
C ILE A 281 12.26 -10.62 33.08
N GLU A 282 13.14 -11.49 33.60
CA GLU A 282 13.83 -12.50 32.80
C GLU A 282 12.86 -13.53 32.22
N ASN A 283 11.90 -14.01 33.01
CA ASN A 283 10.85 -14.90 32.54
C ASN A 283 9.99 -14.26 31.44
N ILE A 284 9.59 -13.00 31.62
CA ILE A 284 8.81 -12.24 30.63
C ILE A 284 9.62 -12.04 29.34
N LYS A 285 10.91 -11.68 29.43
CA LYS A 285 11.80 -11.58 28.25
C LYS A 285 11.90 -12.90 27.49
N ARG A 286 12.02 -14.02 28.20
CA ARG A 286 12.08 -15.36 27.59
C ARG A 286 10.76 -15.71 26.89
N THR A 287 9.64 -15.42 27.53
CA THR A 287 8.29 -15.67 27.01
C THR A 287 8.01 -14.86 25.73
N PHE A 288 8.42 -13.59 25.72
CA PHE A 288 8.21 -12.68 24.58
C PHE A 288 9.52 -12.37 23.84
N ARG A 289 10.37 -13.37 23.60
CA ARG A 289 11.67 -13.20 22.91
C ARG A 289 11.59 -12.56 21.52
N TYR A 290 10.41 -12.61 20.89
CA TYR A 290 10.14 -12.00 19.58
C TYR A 290 9.75 -10.51 19.68
N VAL A 291 9.58 -9.96 20.88
CA VAL A 291 9.34 -8.54 21.14
C VAL A 291 10.63 -7.92 21.72
N PRO A 292 11.21 -6.89 21.09
CA PRO A 292 12.40 -6.22 21.64
C PRO A 292 12.11 -5.66 23.04
N CYS A 293 13.05 -5.82 23.97
CA CYS A 293 12.87 -5.45 25.38
C CYS A 293 12.42 -3.99 25.57
N LYS A 294 12.90 -3.06 24.73
CA LYS A 294 12.51 -1.64 24.78
C LYS A 294 11.02 -1.37 24.52
N TYR A 295 10.29 -2.31 23.93
CA TYR A 295 8.86 -2.24 23.69
C TYR A 295 8.05 -3.17 24.61
N LEU A 296 8.73 -3.90 25.50
CA LEU A 296 8.09 -4.81 26.43
C LEU A 296 7.96 -4.15 27.80
N LEU A 297 6.73 -3.99 28.25
CA LEU A 297 6.36 -3.35 29.49
C LEU A 297 5.65 -4.35 30.40
N ILE A 298 5.95 -4.30 31.70
CA ILE A 298 5.22 -5.03 32.72
C ILE A 298 4.22 -4.05 33.34
N HIS A 299 2.93 -4.35 33.27
CA HIS A 299 1.87 -3.54 33.88
C HIS A 299 1.44 -4.18 35.19
N LEU A 300 1.72 -3.53 36.33
CA LEU A 300 1.20 -3.97 37.62
C LEU A 300 -0.29 -3.61 37.69
N THR A 301 -1.16 -4.55 37.29
CA THR A 301 -2.61 -4.34 37.20
C THR A 301 -3.28 -4.36 38.56
N ALA A 302 -2.71 -5.11 39.51
CA ALA A 302 -3.18 -5.18 40.87
C ALA A 302 -1.99 -5.25 41.84
N ILE A 303 -2.14 -4.60 42.99
CA ILE A 303 -1.22 -4.68 44.11
C ILE A 303 -2.01 -5.25 45.29
N ARG A 304 -1.64 -6.44 45.73
CA ARG A 304 -2.28 -7.15 46.84
C ARG A 304 -1.43 -7.00 48.09
N PHE A 305 -2.04 -6.49 49.16
CA PHE A 305 -1.46 -6.45 50.50
C PHE A 305 -2.43 -7.13 51.46
N ARG A 306 -2.05 -8.31 51.97
CA ARG A 306 -2.95 -9.16 52.78
C ARG A 306 -4.28 -9.43 52.04
N ASN A 307 -5.39 -8.95 52.59
CA ASN A 307 -6.74 -9.07 52.04
C ASN A 307 -7.18 -7.85 51.22
N VAL A 308 -6.33 -6.82 51.11
CA VAL A 308 -6.62 -5.61 50.34
C VAL A 308 -6.02 -5.77 48.94
N VAL A 309 -6.84 -5.57 47.91
CA VAL A 309 -6.41 -5.55 46.52
C VAL A 309 -6.62 -4.14 45.98
N ASN A 310 -5.54 -3.46 45.64
CA ASN A 310 -5.57 -2.17 44.99
C ASN A 310 -5.41 -2.36 43.48
N VAL A 311 -6.47 -2.10 42.72
CA VAL A 311 -6.45 -2.22 41.25
C VAL A 311 -5.83 -0.96 40.67
N SER A 312 -4.75 -1.12 39.92
CA SER A 312 -4.07 -0.02 39.24
C SER A 312 -4.89 0.45 38.04
N SER A 313 -4.82 1.74 37.74
CA SER A 313 -5.41 2.26 36.51
C SER A 313 -4.62 1.77 35.28
N ASN A 314 -5.27 1.82 34.11
CA ASN A 314 -4.70 1.37 32.84
C ASN A 314 -3.39 2.08 32.43
N TYR A 315 -3.06 3.21 33.05
CA TYR A 315 -1.94 4.08 32.67
C TYR A 315 -0.90 4.28 33.79
N LYS A 316 -1.07 3.58 34.92
CA LYS A 316 -0.17 3.66 36.07
C LYS A 316 0.56 2.34 36.33
N ASN A 317 1.70 2.44 37.00
CA ASN A 317 2.49 1.32 37.54
C ASN A 317 3.05 0.36 36.47
N PHE A 318 3.84 0.90 35.53
CA PHE A 318 4.56 0.10 34.55
C PHE A 318 6.04 -0.06 34.92
N ILE A 319 6.65 -1.18 34.52
CA ILE A 319 8.10 -1.41 34.56
C ILE A 319 8.60 -1.64 33.14
N LYS A 320 9.67 -0.94 32.75
CA LYS A 320 10.36 -1.17 31.49
C LYS A 320 11.31 -2.36 31.60
N THR A 321 11.17 -3.35 30.74
CA THR A 321 12.02 -4.56 30.83
C THR A 321 13.47 -4.32 30.42
N ASP A 322 13.76 -3.25 29.69
CA ASP A 322 15.12 -2.81 29.33
C ASP A 322 15.76 -1.87 30.36
N SER A 323 15.05 -1.50 31.43
CA SER A 323 15.63 -0.69 32.51
C SER A 323 16.68 -1.48 33.28
N LYS A 324 17.73 -0.78 33.74
CA LYS A 324 18.70 -1.33 34.69
C LYS A 324 18.15 -1.21 36.12
N PRO A 325 18.54 -2.11 37.05
CA PRO A 325 18.21 -1.95 38.46
C PRO A 325 18.69 -0.59 39.01
N PRO A 326 17.95 0.03 39.96
CA PRO A 326 16.69 -0.43 40.51
C PRO A 326 15.53 -0.27 39.51
N PHE A 327 14.66 -1.28 39.42
CA PHE A 327 13.50 -1.25 38.53
C PHE A 327 12.42 -0.33 39.10
N THR A 328 12.29 0.87 38.53
CA THR A 328 11.33 1.89 38.96
C THR A 328 10.00 1.78 38.24
N LEU A 329 8.91 2.14 38.95
CA LEU A 329 7.59 2.25 38.36
C LEU A 329 7.45 3.57 37.60
N ILE A 330 6.87 3.49 36.40
CA ILE A 330 6.57 4.65 35.57
C ILE A 330 5.08 4.70 35.24
N ASN A 331 4.59 5.92 34.98
CA ASN A 331 3.27 6.14 34.43
C ASN A 331 3.39 6.43 32.94
N ILE A 332 2.43 5.93 32.16
CA ILE A 332 2.39 6.09 30.71
C ILE A 332 1.32 7.13 30.37
N PRO A 333 1.56 8.04 29.42
CA PRO A 333 0.54 9.03 29.05
C PRO A 333 -0.73 8.35 28.51
N PRO A 334 -1.94 8.80 28.90
CA PRO A 334 -3.21 8.22 28.42
C PRO A 334 -3.38 8.21 26.89
N SER A 335 -2.65 9.09 26.19
CA SER A 335 -2.62 9.17 24.74
C SER A 335 -1.78 8.06 24.07
N LEU A 336 -0.96 7.32 24.83
CA LEU A 336 -0.16 6.23 24.28
C LEU A 336 -1.00 4.96 24.19
N ASP A 337 -1.20 4.51 22.96
CA ASP A 337 -1.83 3.23 22.69
C ASP A 337 -0.87 2.07 22.91
N LEU A 338 -1.34 1.06 23.66
CA LEU A 338 -0.62 -0.14 24.08
C LEU A 338 -1.36 -1.39 23.57
N ILE A 339 -0.61 -2.42 23.24
CA ILE A 339 -1.15 -3.78 23.09
C ILE A 339 -1.15 -4.40 24.47
N ARG A 340 -2.27 -4.99 24.90
CA ARG A 340 -2.37 -5.66 26.21
C ARG A 340 -2.50 -7.15 26.04
N ILE A 341 -1.99 -7.91 26.99
CA ILE A 341 -2.32 -9.33 27.08
C ILE A 341 -3.57 -9.47 27.95
N VAL A 342 -4.54 -10.23 27.46
CA VAL A 342 -5.76 -10.58 28.18
C VAL A 342 -5.99 -12.09 28.10
N THR A 343 -6.71 -12.64 29.06
CA THR A 343 -7.10 -14.05 29.05
C THR A 343 -8.60 -14.14 28.80
N ILE A 344 -8.99 -14.79 27.71
CA ILE A 344 -10.39 -15.06 27.33
C ILE A 344 -10.52 -16.57 27.19
N GLU A 345 -11.48 -17.19 27.88
CA GLU A 345 -11.70 -18.65 27.83
C GLU A 345 -10.41 -19.47 28.08
N ASN A 346 -9.63 -19.08 29.09
CA ASN A 346 -8.31 -19.68 29.42
C ASN A 346 -7.25 -19.60 28.32
N LYS A 347 -7.48 -18.84 27.25
CA LYS A 347 -6.53 -18.58 26.18
C LYS A 347 -6.02 -17.16 26.26
N GLN A 348 -4.74 -16.98 25.95
CA GLN A 348 -4.13 -15.65 25.90
C GLN A 348 -4.42 -15.00 24.56
N HIS A 349 -4.85 -13.75 24.63
CA HIS A 349 -5.07 -12.89 23.49
C HIS A 349 -4.30 -11.58 23.66
N PHE A 350 -3.96 -10.98 22.54
CA PHE A 350 -3.37 -9.65 22.45
C PHE A 350 -4.49 -8.68 22.07
N GLU A 351 -4.84 -7.79 22.98
CA GLU A 351 -5.83 -6.75 22.77
C GLU A 351 -5.19 -5.52 22.09
N CYS A 352 -5.78 -5.07 21.00
CA CYS A 352 -5.47 -3.80 20.34
C CYS A 352 -6.77 -3.12 19.94
N ASN A 353 -6.98 -1.87 20.38
CA ASN A 353 -8.15 -1.07 20.03
C ASN A 353 -9.47 -1.86 20.24
N SER A 354 -9.64 -2.50 21.40
CA SER A 354 -10.76 -3.40 21.75
C SER A 354 -10.96 -4.60 20.81
N ASN A 355 -9.96 -4.98 20.02
CA ASN A 355 -9.95 -6.20 19.23
C ASN A 355 -8.98 -7.22 19.84
N PHE A 356 -9.35 -8.51 19.80
CA PHE A 356 -8.54 -9.58 20.37
C PHE A 356 -7.86 -10.41 19.28
N PHE A 357 -6.56 -10.60 19.39
CA PHE A 357 -5.74 -11.34 18.43
C PHE A 357 -5.03 -12.51 19.11
N THR A 358 -4.84 -13.61 18.39
CA THR A 358 -4.12 -14.79 18.89
C THR A 358 -2.60 -14.62 18.84
N SER A 359 -2.09 -13.55 18.22
CA SER A 359 -0.67 -13.28 18.12
C SER A 359 -0.37 -11.78 18.27
N TYR A 360 0.79 -11.49 18.87
CA TYR A 360 1.32 -10.13 18.97
C TYR A 360 1.47 -9.48 17.59
N TYR A 361 1.90 -10.24 16.57
CA TYR A 361 2.07 -9.74 15.21
C TYR A 361 0.77 -9.12 14.65
N SER A 362 -0.35 -9.83 14.81
CA SER A 362 -1.65 -9.35 14.33
C SER A 362 -2.14 -8.14 15.13
N ALA A 363 -1.94 -8.13 16.44
CA ALA A 363 -2.23 -6.96 17.29
C ALA A 363 -1.34 -5.76 16.94
N ASN A 364 -0.07 -6.00 16.61
CA ASN A 364 0.87 -4.97 16.17
C ASN A 364 0.43 -4.33 14.85
N LYS A 365 0.01 -5.15 13.89
CA LYS A 365 -0.56 -4.63 12.63
C LYS A 365 -1.84 -3.82 12.87
N CYS A 366 -2.70 -4.25 13.80
CA CYS A 366 -3.85 -3.46 14.24
C CYS A 366 -3.42 -2.10 14.81
N MET A 367 -2.36 -2.07 15.62
CA MET A 367 -1.86 -0.85 16.25
C MET A 367 -1.24 0.10 15.21
N ASP A 368 -0.47 -0.43 14.26
CA ASP A 368 0.11 0.33 13.16
C ASP A 368 -0.98 0.97 12.30
N ASP A 369 -1.99 0.19 11.90
CA ASP A 369 -3.14 0.69 11.15
C ASP A 369 -3.89 1.76 11.95
N THR A 370 -4.08 1.56 13.26
CA THR A 370 -4.73 2.52 14.16
C THR A 370 -3.96 3.84 14.18
N ARG A 371 -2.67 3.82 14.49
CA ARG A 371 -1.82 5.02 14.55
C ARG A 371 -1.70 5.73 13.21
N LYS A 372 -1.66 4.96 12.12
CA LYS A 372 -1.51 5.49 10.76
C LYS A 372 -2.79 6.15 10.28
N TYR A 373 -3.94 5.47 10.41
CA TYR A 373 -5.20 5.92 9.82
C TYR A 373 -5.97 6.88 10.71
N ASP A 374 -5.80 6.84 12.04
CA ASP A 374 -6.49 7.77 12.94
C ASP A 374 -6.01 9.23 12.82
N LYS A 375 -4.78 9.42 12.32
CA LYS A 375 -4.25 10.75 11.96
C LYS A 375 -4.95 11.38 10.77
N LEU A 376 -5.61 10.59 9.93
CA LEU A 376 -6.33 11.08 8.76
C LEU A 376 -7.71 11.57 9.20
N LYS A 377 -7.83 12.87 9.46
CA LYS A 377 -9.08 13.53 9.91
C LYS A 377 -9.78 14.38 8.84
N SER A 378 -9.42 14.17 7.57
CA SER A 378 -9.90 14.96 6.41
C SER A 378 -11.14 14.39 5.72
N GLN A 379 -11.82 13.40 6.32
CA GLN A 379 -12.97 12.71 5.74
C GLN A 379 -14.13 13.67 5.40
N TYR A 380 -14.29 14.73 6.18
CA TYR A 380 -15.31 15.78 5.94
C TYR A 380 -15.18 16.44 4.55
N LYS A 381 -14.00 16.40 3.93
CA LYS A 381 -13.77 16.94 2.57
C LYS A 381 -14.34 16.05 1.46
N LEU A 382 -14.62 14.77 1.77
CA LEU A 382 -15.16 13.79 0.84
C LEU A 382 -16.69 13.70 0.90
N ILE A 383 -17.31 14.44 1.81
CA ILE A 383 -18.76 14.45 2.00
C ILE A 383 -19.42 15.25 0.89
N GLY A 384 -20.58 14.77 0.43
CA GLY A 384 -21.37 15.41 -0.61
C GLY A 384 -21.71 16.87 -0.32
N LYS A 385 -22.06 17.62 -1.37
CA LYS A 385 -22.38 19.06 -1.28
C LYS A 385 -23.71 19.34 -0.59
N ASP A 386 -24.58 18.33 -0.49
CA ASP A 386 -25.89 18.46 0.13
C ASP A 386 -25.77 18.93 1.60
N TRP A 387 -26.60 19.91 1.96
CA TRP A 387 -26.52 20.56 3.28
C TRP A 387 -27.00 19.63 4.40
N HIS A 388 -28.16 19.01 4.24
CA HIS A 388 -28.71 18.07 5.22
C HIS A 388 -27.78 16.89 5.42
N SER A 389 -27.23 16.38 4.32
CA SER A 389 -26.30 15.26 4.34
C SER A 389 -25.05 15.54 5.17
N ARG A 390 -24.47 16.74 5.04
CA ARG A 390 -23.31 17.18 5.83
C ARG A 390 -23.62 17.31 7.31
N ILE A 391 -24.81 17.81 7.66
CA ILE A 391 -25.25 17.94 9.06
C ILE A 391 -25.37 16.55 9.68
N ILE A 392 -26.09 15.64 9.03
CA ILE A 392 -26.30 14.27 9.52
C ILE A 392 -24.95 13.57 9.69
N TRP A 393 -24.08 13.61 8.68
CA TRP A 393 -22.76 12.99 8.78
C TRP A 393 -21.93 13.57 9.94
N ARG A 394 -21.89 14.90 10.11
CA ARG A 394 -21.15 15.54 11.21
C ARG A 394 -21.73 15.15 12.57
N PHE A 395 -23.05 15.07 12.69
CA PHE A 395 -23.72 14.71 13.94
C PHE A 395 -23.49 13.24 14.30
N THR A 396 -23.53 12.33 13.32
CA THR A 396 -23.32 10.90 13.55
C THR A 396 -21.86 10.58 13.89
N TRP A 397 -20.91 11.13 13.13
CA TRP A 397 -19.50 10.78 13.26
C TRP A 397 -18.75 11.64 14.28
N LYS A 398 -19.03 12.94 14.41
CA LYS A 398 -18.34 13.86 15.34
C LYS A 398 -16.80 13.66 15.30
N ASN A 399 -16.20 13.22 16.40
CA ASN A 399 -14.77 12.93 16.56
C ASN A 399 -14.43 11.43 16.37
N CYS A 400 -15.33 10.64 15.80
CA CYS A 400 -15.15 9.20 15.58
C CYS A 400 -14.45 8.94 14.24
N TYR A 401 -13.12 8.87 14.30
CA TYR A 401 -12.25 8.50 13.19
C TYR A 401 -11.87 7.02 13.24
N TYR A 402 -10.81 6.62 12.52
CA TYR A 402 -10.46 5.21 12.34
C TYR A 402 -10.32 4.44 13.64
N LYS A 403 -9.64 4.99 14.66
CA LYS A 403 -9.50 4.31 15.96
C LYS A 403 -10.86 4.04 16.58
N CYS A 404 -11.73 5.04 16.61
CA CYS A 404 -13.08 4.90 17.14
C CYS A 404 -13.91 3.88 16.36
N PHE A 405 -14.06 4.01 15.04
CA PHE A 405 -14.99 3.15 14.31
C PHE A 405 -14.45 1.74 14.03
N SER A 406 -13.14 1.50 14.19
CA SER A 406 -12.53 0.17 14.01
C SER A 406 -12.45 -0.66 15.29
N SER A 407 -12.83 -0.10 16.44
CA SER A 407 -12.87 -0.86 17.68
C SER A 407 -13.93 -1.97 17.63
N SER A 408 -13.73 -3.02 18.42
CA SER A 408 -14.65 -4.16 18.52
C SER A 408 -15.03 -4.75 17.15
N ASN A 409 -14.02 -4.94 16.29
CA ASN A 409 -14.17 -5.47 14.94
C ASN A 409 -15.23 -4.72 14.10
N PHE A 410 -15.12 -3.39 14.09
CA PHE A 410 -15.99 -2.48 13.35
C PHE A 410 -17.45 -2.47 13.80
N GLU A 411 -17.73 -2.82 15.06
CA GLU A 411 -19.07 -2.73 15.64
C GLU A 411 -19.59 -1.30 15.68
N ILE A 412 -18.78 -0.36 16.16
CA ILE A 412 -19.12 1.08 16.19
C ILE A 412 -19.38 1.60 14.76
N LEU A 413 -18.64 1.13 13.76
CA LEU A 413 -18.89 1.49 12.35
C LEU A 413 -20.28 1.00 11.91
N ARG A 414 -20.70 -0.22 12.26
CA ARG A 414 -22.04 -0.75 11.91
C ARG A 414 -23.16 0.07 12.53
N GLU A 415 -23.07 0.34 13.83
CA GLU A 415 -24.06 1.15 14.55
C GLU A 415 -24.20 2.55 13.94
N LYS A 416 -23.07 3.22 13.69
CA LYS A 416 -23.08 4.56 13.10
C LYS A 416 -23.54 4.60 11.65
N LEU A 417 -23.29 3.55 10.85
CA LEU A 417 -23.85 3.45 9.51
C LEU A 417 -25.38 3.36 9.54
N LEU A 418 -25.95 2.64 10.51
CA LEU A 418 -27.39 2.60 10.72
C LEU A 418 -27.95 3.96 11.15
N ASP A 419 -27.31 4.63 12.10
CA ASP A 419 -27.70 5.98 12.55
C ASP A 419 -27.67 6.99 11.39
N GLU A 420 -26.61 6.96 10.58
CA GLU A 420 -26.48 7.83 9.41
C GLU A 420 -27.57 7.53 8.36
N LEU A 421 -27.82 6.25 8.06
CA LEU A 421 -28.91 5.84 7.17
C LEU A 421 -30.26 6.35 7.67
N ASN A 422 -30.55 6.16 8.96
CA ASN A 422 -31.79 6.59 9.56
C ASN A 422 -31.93 8.11 9.59
N GLY A 423 -30.84 8.85 9.79
CA GLY A 423 -30.82 10.31 9.65
C GLY A 423 -31.18 10.75 8.23
N TYR A 424 -30.63 10.09 7.20
CA TYR A 424 -31.00 10.37 5.81
C TYR A 424 -32.46 10.04 5.52
N ARG A 425 -32.97 8.90 5.99
CA ARG A 425 -34.37 8.49 5.82
C ARG A 425 -35.32 9.48 6.49
N GLU A 426 -35.01 9.93 7.70
CA GLU A 426 -35.77 10.95 8.42
C GLU A 426 -35.82 12.27 7.65
N SER A 427 -34.70 12.72 7.06
CA SER A 427 -34.67 13.92 6.21
C SER A 427 -35.55 13.82 4.95
N LEU A 428 -35.82 12.59 4.50
CA LEU A 428 -36.70 12.27 3.38
C LEU A 428 -38.15 11.99 3.83
N ARG A 429 -38.47 12.15 5.13
CA ARG A 429 -39.77 11.80 5.73
C ARG A 429 -40.13 10.31 5.58
N LEU A 430 -39.12 9.44 5.60
CA LEU A 430 -39.27 7.99 5.59
C LEU A 430 -39.13 7.43 7.00
N ASN A 431 -39.81 6.32 7.28
CA ASN A 431 -39.67 5.60 8.55
C ASN A 431 -38.24 5.08 8.72
N LYS A 432 -37.75 5.07 9.98
CA LYS A 432 -36.46 4.48 10.33
C LYS A 432 -36.48 2.97 10.07
N VAL A 433 -35.34 2.43 9.63
CA VAL A 433 -35.12 0.99 9.48
C VAL A 433 -34.55 0.41 10.76
N THR A 434 -34.89 -0.85 11.03
CA THR A 434 -34.32 -1.61 12.15
C THR A 434 -33.31 -2.64 11.66
N VAL A 435 -32.43 -3.09 12.56
CA VAL A 435 -31.48 -4.16 12.24
C VAL A 435 -32.20 -5.50 12.23
N ASN A 436 -31.99 -6.28 11.16
CA ASN A 436 -32.36 -7.68 11.12
C ASN A 436 -31.10 -8.55 11.21
N TYR A 437 -31.05 -9.44 12.20
CA TYR A 437 -29.87 -10.27 12.47
C TYR A 437 -29.57 -11.28 11.35
N ALA A 438 -30.59 -11.82 10.67
CA ALA A 438 -30.40 -12.74 9.55
C ALA A 438 -29.82 -12.02 8.31
N LEU A 439 -30.25 -10.77 8.07
CA LEU A 439 -29.64 -9.91 7.04
C LEU A 439 -28.20 -9.56 7.39
N TYR A 440 -27.93 -9.25 8.67
CA TYR A 440 -26.58 -8.98 9.18
C TYR A 440 -25.62 -10.15 8.89
N LEU A 441 -25.98 -11.37 9.31
CA LEU A 441 -25.15 -12.57 9.10
C LEU A 441 -24.92 -12.85 7.60
N SER A 442 -25.97 -12.66 6.78
CA SER A 442 -25.88 -12.85 5.33
C SER A 442 -24.97 -11.81 4.67
N ALA A 443 -25.06 -10.55 5.11
CA ALA A 443 -24.21 -9.47 4.64
C ALA A 443 -22.75 -9.68 5.06
N GLU A 444 -22.49 -10.14 6.28
CA GLU A 444 -21.14 -10.44 6.78
C GLU A 444 -20.50 -11.59 5.99
N LYS A 445 -21.25 -12.67 5.75
CA LYS A 445 -20.81 -13.80 4.91
C LYS A 445 -20.47 -13.33 3.49
N LEU A 446 -21.28 -12.44 2.91
CA LEU A 446 -21.03 -11.89 1.58
C LEU A 446 -19.79 -10.97 1.57
N ALA A 447 -19.66 -10.09 2.55
CA ALA A 447 -18.50 -9.19 2.68
C ALA A 447 -17.19 -9.98 2.76
N LYS A 448 -17.16 -11.04 3.58
CA LYS A 448 -16.04 -11.97 3.69
C LYS A 448 -15.72 -12.64 2.35
N LYS A 449 -16.73 -13.19 1.67
CA LYS A 449 -16.57 -13.84 0.35
C LYS A 449 -16.01 -12.89 -0.72
N ILE A 450 -16.40 -11.62 -0.71
CA ILE A 450 -15.87 -10.59 -1.61
C ILE A 450 -14.41 -10.27 -1.27
N ALA A 451 -14.10 -10.12 0.02
CA ALA A 451 -12.76 -9.84 0.50
C ALA A 451 -11.76 -10.96 0.14
N GLU A 452 -12.14 -12.22 0.35
CA GLU A 452 -11.33 -13.40 0.03
C GLU A 452 -11.02 -13.52 -1.47
N LYS A 453 -11.89 -12.98 -2.33
CA LYS A 453 -11.73 -12.96 -3.78
C LYS A 453 -10.91 -11.77 -4.31
N GLY A 454 -10.21 -11.06 -3.44
CA GLY A 454 -9.30 -9.98 -3.82
C GLY A 454 -10.01 -8.68 -4.22
N ASN A 455 -11.16 -8.39 -3.62
CA ASN A 455 -11.86 -7.10 -3.79
C ASN A 455 -12.34 -6.82 -5.24
N LYS A 456 -12.54 -7.88 -6.04
CA LYS A 456 -13.06 -7.79 -7.42
C LYS A 456 -14.59 -7.63 -7.43
N ILE A 457 -15.11 -6.57 -6.82
CA ILE A 457 -16.57 -6.34 -6.69
C ILE A 457 -17.26 -6.32 -8.05
N ASN A 458 -16.68 -5.62 -9.03
CA ASN A 458 -17.28 -5.49 -10.37
C ASN A 458 -17.45 -6.84 -11.08
N TYR A 459 -16.60 -7.83 -10.79
CA TYR A 459 -16.70 -9.14 -11.41
C TYR A 459 -17.89 -9.97 -10.87
N TYR A 460 -18.38 -9.64 -9.66
CA TYR A 460 -19.44 -10.41 -8.99
C TYR A 460 -20.73 -9.62 -8.75
N SER A 461 -20.83 -8.38 -9.21
CA SER A 461 -22.00 -7.51 -8.98
C SER A 461 -23.32 -8.15 -9.45
N HIS A 462 -23.30 -8.81 -10.61
CA HIS A 462 -24.45 -9.54 -11.16
C HIS A 462 -24.85 -10.80 -10.38
N LYS A 463 -24.02 -11.26 -9.42
CA LYS A 463 -24.31 -12.43 -8.57
C LYS A 463 -24.75 -12.06 -7.17
N PHE A 464 -24.83 -10.76 -6.84
CA PHE A 464 -25.32 -10.34 -5.54
C PHE A 464 -26.85 -10.40 -5.52
N PRO A 465 -27.46 -10.69 -4.36
CA PRO A 465 -28.90 -10.59 -4.20
C PRO A 465 -29.39 -9.19 -4.60
N ILE A 466 -30.61 -9.10 -5.11
CA ILE A 466 -31.19 -7.83 -5.59
C ILE A 466 -31.28 -6.83 -4.44
N GLU A 467 -31.48 -7.29 -3.20
CA GLU A 467 -31.63 -6.44 -2.02
C GLU A 467 -30.27 -6.20 -1.32
N THR A 468 -29.23 -5.93 -2.10
CA THR A 468 -27.86 -5.75 -1.60
C THR A 468 -27.18 -4.52 -2.20
N VAL A 469 -26.63 -3.68 -1.33
CA VAL A 469 -25.69 -2.60 -1.69
C VAL A 469 -24.30 -2.98 -1.20
N VAL A 470 -23.29 -2.86 -2.06
CA VAL A 470 -21.90 -3.17 -1.73
C VAL A 470 -21.04 -1.91 -1.86
N GLY A 471 -20.16 -1.70 -0.90
CA GLY A 471 -19.22 -0.59 -0.83
C GLY A 471 -17.79 -1.09 -0.70
N ASN A 472 -16.89 -0.49 -1.47
CA ASN A 472 -15.45 -0.65 -1.34
C ASN A 472 -14.82 0.67 -0.95
N ILE A 473 -14.15 0.70 0.19
CA ILE A 473 -13.60 1.95 0.70
C ILE A 473 -12.28 1.70 1.41
N SER A 474 -11.34 2.64 1.27
CA SER A 474 -10.10 2.54 2.04
C SER A 474 -10.39 2.71 3.53
N LEU A 475 -9.67 1.95 4.35
CA LEU A 475 -9.83 1.91 5.81
C LEU A 475 -10.09 3.27 6.50
N PRO A 476 -9.27 4.32 6.31
CA PRO A 476 -9.44 5.60 7.03
C PRO A 476 -10.71 6.37 6.63
N PHE A 477 -11.32 6.04 5.50
CA PHE A 477 -12.46 6.77 4.93
C PHE A 477 -13.78 6.01 5.10
N ALA A 478 -13.80 4.88 5.82
CA ALA A 478 -14.97 4.04 5.93
C ALA A 478 -16.24 4.76 6.42
N ASN A 479 -16.06 5.76 7.28
CA ASN A 479 -17.15 6.60 7.77
C ASN A 479 -17.79 7.50 6.71
N THR A 480 -17.28 7.59 5.48
CA THR A 480 -17.91 8.33 4.37
C THR A 480 -18.75 7.45 3.45
N GLN A 481 -18.81 6.13 3.71
CA GLN A 481 -19.44 5.18 2.80
C GLN A 481 -20.96 5.38 2.67
N MET A 482 -21.68 5.60 3.76
CA MET A 482 -23.13 5.82 3.72
C MET A 482 -23.46 7.15 3.03
N ASN A 483 -22.69 8.20 3.29
CA ASN A 483 -22.77 9.48 2.57
C ASN A 483 -22.55 9.33 1.06
N LYS A 484 -21.60 8.48 0.65
CA LYS A 484 -21.36 8.17 -0.76
C LYS A 484 -22.60 7.54 -1.40
N TRP A 485 -23.20 6.53 -0.75
CA TRP A 485 -24.44 5.93 -1.23
C TRP A 485 -25.59 6.95 -1.31
N TYR A 486 -25.73 7.81 -0.31
CA TYR A 486 -26.76 8.85 -0.32
C TYR A 486 -26.55 9.89 -1.42
N THR A 487 -25.32 10.33 -1.66
CA THR A 487 -24.99 11.25 -2.76
C THR A 487 -25.31 10.60 -4.12
N THR A 488 -25.02 9.31 -4.25
CA THR A 488 -25.37 8.51 -5.41
C THR A 488 -26.90 8.45 -5.61
N PHE A 489 -27.68 8.21 -4.56
CA PHE A 489 -29.15 8.31 -4.58
C PHE A 489 -29.65 9.69 -5.05
N LEU A 490 -29.15 10.78 -4.45
CA LEU A 490 -29.55 12.14 -4.82
C LEU A 490 -29.23 12.47 -6.28
N SER A 491 -28.12 11.96 -6.81
CA SER A 491 -27.75 12.18 -8.21
C SER A 491 -28.68 11.48 -9.20
N MET A 492 -29.19 10.29 -8.86
CA MET A 492 -30.12 9.53 -9.72
C MET A 492 -31.50 10.15 -9.75
N LYS A 493 -31.96 10.70 -8.62
CA LYS A 493 -33.23 11.43 -8.57
C LYS A 493 -33.26 12.60 -9.56
N LYS A 494 -32.09 13.15 -9.90
CA LYS A 494 -31.94 14.23 -10.90
C LYS A 494 -31.79 13.69 -12.33
N ASN A 495 -31.03 12.61 -12.51
CA ASN A 495 -30.66 12.08 -13.82
C ASN A 495 -31.09 10.60 -13.95
N ASN A 496 -32.28 10.37 -14.51
CA ASN A 496 -32.93 9.05 -14.53
C ASN A 496 -32.35 8.04 -15.56
N HIS A 497 -31.31 8.40 -16.31
CA HIS A 497 -30.88 7.64 -17.50
C HIS A 497 -29.87 6.51 -17.25
N ASP A 498 -29.31 6.36 -16.04
CA ASP A 498 -28.29 5.34 -15.74
C ASP A 498 -28.86 4.17 -14.92
N TYR A 499 -29.46 3.19 -15.59
CA TYR A 499 -30.14 2.05 -14.97
C TYR A 499 -29.19 0.87 -14.66
N ILE A 500 -28.14 1.12 -13.86
CA ILE A 500 -27.23 0.05 -13.41
C ILE A 500 -27.79 -0.62 -12.15
N LEU A 501 -27.74 -1.95 -12.03
CA LEU A 501 -28.30 -2.70 -10.88
C LEU A 501 -27.86 -2.14 -9.51
N GLU A 502 -26.57 -1.83 -9.35
CA GLU A 502 -26.04 -1.23 -8.11
C GLU A 502 -26.74 0.09 -7.77
N LYS A 503 -27.01 0.90 -8.79
CA LYS A 503 -27.72 2.17 -8.68
C LYS A 503 -29.18 1.96 -8.27
N LYS A 504 -29.85 0.97 -8.86
CA LYS A 504 -31.21 0.54 -8.49
C LYS A 504 -31.29 0.12 -7.02
N ASN A 505 -30.34 -0.67 -6.54
CA ASN A 505 -30.34 -1.15 -5.14
C ASN A 505 -30.13 -0.02 -4.13
N ILE A 506 -29.30 0.97 -4.49
CA ILE A 506 -29.13 2.18 -3.67
C ILE A 506 -30.45 2.96 -3.60
N ILE A 507 -31.20 3.08 -4.69
CA ILE A 507 -32.50 3.77 -4.67
C ILE A 507 -33.45 3.08 -3.69
N TYR A 508 -33.60 1.76 -3.76
CA TYR A 508 -34.52 1.02 -2.88
C TYR A 508 -34.21 1.21 -1.39
N LEU A 509 -32.92 1.26 -1.01
CA LEU A 509 -32.50 1.52 0.36
C LEU A 509 -33.10 2.81 0.96
N PHE A 510 -33.38 3.81 0.12
CA PHE A 510 -34.00 5.08 0.48
C PHE A 510 -35.48 5.18 0.03
N THR A 511 -36.21 4.06 0.04
CA THR A 511 -37.68 4.02 -0.21
C THR A 511 -38.47 3.62 1.04
N LEU A 512 -39.79 3.80 0.98
CA LEU A 512 -40.72 3.36 2.03
C LEU A 512 -40.78 1.83 2.19
N TYR A 513 -40.41 1.07 1.16
CA TYR A 513 -40.47 -0.40 1.17
C TYR A 513 -39.40 -1.02 2.05
N THR A 514 -38.23 -0.39 2.15
CA THR A 514 -37.18 -0.87 3.04
C THR A 514 -37.52 -0.56 4.49
N THR A 515 -37.69 -1.61 5.28
CA THR A 515 -38.04 -1.55 6.72
C THR A 515 -36.94 -2.14 7.59
N GLN A 516 -36.14 -3.05 7.05
CA GLN A 516 -35.09 -3.76 7.78
C GLN A 516 -33.79 -3.77 7.02
N VAL A 517 -32.66 -3.71 7.74
CA VAL A 517 -31.32 -3.74 7.16
C VAL A 517 -30.35 -4.63 7.95
N GLY A 518 -29.27 -5.05 7.31
CA GLY A 518 -28.15 -5.73 7.95
C GLY A 518 -26.82 -5.31 7.32
N PHE A 519 -25.86 -4.89 8.15
CA PHE A 519 -24.54 -4.44 7.70
C PHE A 519 -23.46 -5.48 7.96
N GLY A 520 -22.87 -6.02 6.89
CA GLY A 520 -21.68 -6.85 6.94
C GLY A 520 -20.43 -6.02 6.65
N ILE A 521 -19.40 -6.14 7.47
CA ILE A 521 -18.13 -5.42 7.27
C ILE A 521 -16.99 -6.41 7.33
N PHE A 522 -16.12 -6.40 6.32
CA PHE A 522 -14.93 -7.24 6.31
C PHE A 522 -13.71 -6.49 5.80
N LYS A 523 -12.58 -6.66 6.50
CA LYS A 523 -11.31 -6.01 6.16
C LYS A 523 -10.53 -6.83 5.13
N ALA A 524 -10.26 -6.21 3.98
CA ALA A 524 -9.45 -6.76 2.89
C ALA A 524 -8.19 -5.91 2.70
N ASN A 525 -7.11 -6.25 3.41
CA ASN A 525 -5.85 -5.49 3.40
C ASN A 525 -6.06 -4.01 3.78
N LYS A 526 -5.95 -3.07 2.81
CA LYS A 526 -6.09 -1.61 3.00
C LYS A 526 -7.52 -1.10 2.77
N TYR A 527 -8.45 -1.99 2.48
CA TYR A 527 -9.84 -1.68 2.16
C TYR A 527 -10.80 -2.37 3.13
N LEU A 528 -11.98 -1.78 3.29
CA LEU A 528 -13.15 -2.41 3.86
C LEU A 528 -14.15 -2.70 2.76
N ILE A 529 -14.69 -3.90 2.82
CA ILE A 529 -15.91 -4.27 2.10
C ILE A 529 -17.05 -4.06 3.06
N ILE A 530 -17.98 -3.18 2.71
CA ILE A 530 -19.19 -2.89 3.48
C ILE A 530 -20.37 -3.36 2.63
N VAL A 531 -21.14 -4.30 3.15
CA VAL A 531 -22.33 -4.84 2.51
C VAL A 531 -23.54 -4.43 3.34
N CYS A 532 -24.52 -3.80 2.71
CA CYS A 532 -25.83 -3.54 3.31
C CYS A 532 -26.85 -4.40 2.59
N MET A 533 -27.41 -5.39 3.29
CA MET A 533 -28.59 -6.11 2.83
C MET A 533 -29.84 -5.47 3.43
N TYR A 534 -30.95 -5.47 2.69
CA TYR A 534 -32.18 -4.86 3.14
C TYR A 534 -33.41 -5.69 2.76
N ARG A 535 -34.54 -5.41 3.39
CA ARG A 535 -35.87 -5.91 3.01
C ARG A 535 -36.91 -4.82 3.14
#